data_AF-A0A371D0L2-F1
#
_entry.id   AF-A0A371D0L2-F1
#
_cell.length_a   1.000
_cell.length_b   1.000
_cell.length_c   1.000
_cell.angle_alpha   90.00
_cell.angle_beta   90.00
_cell.angle_gamma   90.00
#
_symmetry.space_group_name_H-M   'P 1'
#
loop_
_entity.id
_entity.type
_entity.pdbx_description
1 polymer ?
#
loop_
_entity_poly.entity_id
_entity_poly.type
_entity_poly.pdbx_seq_one_letter_code
_entity_poly.pdbx_strand_id
1 'polypeptide(L)'
;MTINDLSPWTLKGFSLGHYRRFMQTTLKLTRDTTLSRVTLYERAGRHLDVLDKPEFEVYNRPEWLAKSLIFKMHPEKLRAFSVKRFFQGMYRTADEHNLTNGHRFVSAAICACALLLAGDADMAPEDRLAHELSILALDIWFNDQFTYLSCDLDKSFKLRLSEETKEKVFMRDEYTCPFTGTVDNARGGMLRKLLAEETGSLEVAPIFHRSLSQHDELDLPSEDGRPRSDLLREMRTLDFLKWFCELDDITAVDANSPDNCLLLEHAAHAAFGRFLWALKPTEVPNRYRVHVYVMRSEADGTAPVDDYVTFRGRPACAGASVVPEVEPPNPELLRAHAVFADVFHYSGLGALHDPNGIWADDDSDILDDSEDLLVPETRVPGAGVVRKIKSWAQARRAEGRNKQHDIGRRDSNAISEKN
;
A
#
# COMPACT_ATOMS: atom_id res chain seq x y z
N MET A 1 22.86 -5.14 29.82
CA MET A 1 23.59 -4.31 28.85
C MET A 1 23.07 -2.88 28.95
N THR A 2 23.79 -2.00 29.63
CA THR A 2 23.51 -0.55 29.67
C THR A 2 24.79 0.17 29.28
N ILE A 3 25.11 0.10 27.99
CA ILE A 3 26.03 1.06 27.38
C ILE A 3 25.16 2.29 27.13
N ASN A 4 25.34 3.32 27.94
CA ASN A 4 24.86 4.66 27.62
C ASN A 4 25.61 5.10 26.36
N ASP A 5 25.06 4.74 25.20
CA ASP A 5 25.54 5.26 23.93
C ASP A 5 25.27 6.77 23.93
N LEU A 6 26.32 7.54 24.20
CA LEU A 6 26.29 9.00 24.24
C LEU A 6 26.19 9.61 22.83
N SER A 7 26.10 8.78 21.78
CA SER A 7 25.91 9.29 20.42
C SER A 7 24.55 10.00 20.29
N PRO A 8 24.50 11.10 19.51
CA PRO A 8 23.24 11.76 19.21
C PRO A 8 22.26 10.78 18.55
N TRP A 9 21.02 10.72 19.05
CA TRP A 9 20.00 9.84 18.50
C TRP A 9 19.74 10.18 17.02
N THR A 10 19.65 9.14 16.19
CA THR A 10 19.32 9.24 14.76
C THR A 10 18.74 7.92 14.25
N LEU A 11 17.77 8.00 13.36
CA LEU A 11 17.24 6.87 12.60
C LEU A 11 18.18 6.45 11.47
N LYS A 12 19.13 7.33 11.09
CA LYS A 12 20.05 7.08 9.98
C LYS A 12 20.87 5.82 10.21
N GLY A 13 20.96 5.00 9.17
CA GLY A 13 21.73 3.76 9.17
C GLY A 13 21.03 2.62 9.92
N PHE A 14 21.83 1.66 10.40
CA PHE A 14 21.34 0.40 10.95
C PHE A 14 21.57 0.26 12.46
N SER A 15 21.44 1.37 13.21
CA SER A 15 21.53 1.35 14.67
C SER A 15 20.25 0.76 15.29
N LEU A 16 20.33 -0.51 15.71
CA LEU A 16 19.25 -1.20 16.40
C LEU A 16 18.82 -0.47 17.69
N GLY A 17 19.78 0.08 18.43
CA GLY A 17 19.50 0.79 19.69
C GLY A 17 18.67 2.06 19.48
N HIS A 18 19.02 2.86 18.47
CA HIS A 18 18.25 4.08 18.14
C HIS A 18 16.84 3.76 17.66
N TYR A 19 16.70 2.74 16.82
CA TYR A 19 15.39 2.32 16.33
C TYR A 19 14.52 1.74 17.45
N ARG A 20 15.07 0.96 18.39
CA ARG A 20 14.33 0.50 19.58
C ARG A 20 13.82 1.67 20.42
N ARG A 21 14.69 2.65 20.71
CA ARG A 21 14.30 3.85 21.47
C ARG A 21 13.19 4.64 20.75
N PHE A 22 13.26 4.72 19.43
CA PHE A 22 12.22 5.28 18.58
C PHE A 22 10.89 4.54 18.72
N MET A 23 10.88 3.22 18.53
CA MET A 23 9.67 2.42 18.62
C MET A 23 9.08 2.43 20.03
N GLN A 24 9.89 2.35 21.08
CA GLN A 24 9.40 2.48 22.46
C GLN A 24 8.69 3.83 22.71
N THR A 25 9.27 4.92 22.21
CA THR A 25 8.68 6.27 22.34
C THR A 25 7.39 6.38 21.53
N THR A 26 7.40 5.87 20.30
CA THR A 26 6.23 5.81 19.42
C THR A 26 5.09 5.04 20.08
N LEU A 27 5.34 3.81 20.54
CA LEU A 27 4.32 2.96 21.16
C LEU A 27 3.80 3.53 22.49
N LYS A 28 4.65 4.24 23.25
CA LYS A 28 4.20 4.99 24.43
C LYS A 28 3.15 6.03 24.05
N LEU A 29 3.40 6.84 23.02
CA LEU A 29 2.45 7.85 22.52
C LEU A 29 1.20 7.21 21.91
N THR A 30 1.36 6.14 21.13
CA THR A 30 0.24 5.40 20.54
C THR A 30 -0.70 4.86 21.61
N ARG A 31 -0.18 4.41 22.75
CA ARG A 31 -0.99 3.85 23.85
C ARG A 31 -1.48 4.89 24.87
N ASP A 32 -1.03 6.14 24.76
CA ASP A 32 -1.39 7.20 25.70
C ASP A 32 -2.84 7.68 25.48
N THR A 33 -3.77 7.16 26.28
CA THR A 33 -5.20 7.52 26.20
C THR A 33 -5.50 8.94 26.65
N THR A 34 -4.56 9.63 27.30
CA THR A 34 -4.72 11.05 27.68
C THR A 34 -4.56 11.98 26.48
N LEU A 35 -3.83 11.54 25.45
CA LEU A 35 -3.70 12.25 24.18
C LEU A 35 -4.78 11.79 23.21
N SER A 36 -5.75 12.66 22.95
CA SER A 36 -6.78 12.40 21.94
C SER A 36 -6.14 12.20 20.55
N ARG A 37 -6.84 11.49 19.64
CA ARG A 37 -6.35 11.30 18.26
C ARG A 37 -6.14 12.64 17.55
N VAL A 38 -7.10 13.55 17.68
CA VAL A 38 -7.06 14.89 17.07
C VAL A 38 -5.86 15.67 17.59
N THR A 39 -5.65 15.72 18.90
CA THR A 39 -4.51 16.42 19.50
C THR A 39 -3.17 15.85 19.05
N LEU A 40 -3.04 14.52 18.94
CA LEU A 40 -1.82 13.88 18.48
C LEU A 40 -1.57 14.16 16.99
N TYR A 41 -2.63 14.16 16.17
CA TYR A 41 -2.58 14.50 14.75
C TYR A 41 -2.17 15.97 14.54
N GLU A 42 -2.80 16.92 15.23
CA GLU A 42 -2.46 18.35 15.17
C GLU A 42 -1.00 18.58 15.58
N ARG A 43 -0.54 17.88 16.63
CA ARG A 43 0.86 17.95 17.06
C ARG A 43 1.80 17.42 15.99
N ALA A 44 1.47 16.29 15.36
CA ALA A 44 2.24 15.75 14.25
C ALA A 44 2.26 16.72 13.06
N GLY A 45 1.13 17.35 12.73
CA GLY A 45 1.03 18.38 11.69
C GLY A 45 2.03 19.52 11.91
N ARG A 46 2.05 20.10 13.11
CA ARG A 46 3.03 21.15 13.48
C ARG A 46 4.49 20.71 13.33
N HIS A 47 4.78 19.44 13.60
CA HIS A 47 6.13 18.90 13.40
C HIS A 47 6.45 18.69 11.91
N LEU A 48 5.45 18.39 11.07
CA LEU A 48 5.61 18.26 9.62
C LEU A 48 5.76 19.61 8.91
N ASP A 49 5.27 20.72 9.47
CA ASP A 49 5.42 22.06 8.89
C ASP A 49 6.88 22.49 8.70
N VAL A 50 7.81 21.83 9.40
CA VAL A 50 9.24 22.00 9.15
C VAL A 50 9.61 21.66 7.70
N LEU A 51 8.92 20.71 7.06
CA LEU A 51 9.22 20.27 5.69
C LEU A 51 8.75 21.28 4.63
N ASP A 52 7.90 22.25 4.98
CA ASP A 52 7.47 23.31 4.04
C ASP A 52 8.47 24.47 3.96
N LYS A 53 9.44 24.50 4.89
CA LYS A 53 10.45 25.55 4.92
C LYS A 53 11.44 25.38 3.77
N PRO A 54 11.68 26.43 2.94
CA PRO A 54 12.56 26.33 1.77
C PRO A 54 13.97 25.82 2.07
N GLU A 55 14.51 26.14 3.26
CA GLU A 55 15.82 25.68 3.72
C GLU A 55 15.91 24.15 3.94
N PHE A 56 14.77 23.47 4.11
CA PHE A 56 14.69 22.02 4.34
C PHE A 56 14.17 21.23 3.12
N GLU A 57 14.07 21.88 1.97
CA GLU A 57 13.67 21.28 0.69
C GLU A 57 14.50 20.04 0.34
N VAL A 58 15.79 20.01 0.70
CA VAL A 58 16.68 18.86 0.46
C VAL A 58 16.23 17.59 1.18
N TYR A 59 15.52 17.71 2.30
CA TYR A 59 14.96 16.57 3.01
C TYR A 59 13.54 16.26 2.56
N ASN A 60 12.75 17.28 2.21
CA ASN A 60 11.39 17.10 1.73
C ASN A 60 11.34 16.53 0.30
N ARG A 61 12.32 16.87 -0.54
CA ARG A 61 12.50 16.34 -1.90
C ARG A 61 13.96 15.91 -2.12
N PRO A 62 14.37 14.73 -1.61
CA PRO A 62 15.76 14.30 -1.69
C PRO A 62 16.30 14.19 -3.11
N GLU A 63 17.53 14.66 -3.30
CA GLU A 63 18.20 14.74 -4.60
C GLU A 63 18.31 13.38 -5.32
N TRP A 64 18.38 12.28 -4.58
CA TRP A 64 18.46 10.94 -5.18
C TRP A 64 17.21 10.59 -5.99
N LEU A 65 16.03 11.10 -5.62
CA LEU A 65 14.82 10.95 -6.43
C LEU A 65 14.99 11.69 -7.75
N ALA A 66 15.45 12.94 -7.72
CA ALA A 66 15.76 13.70 -8.94
C ALA A 66 16.82 13.03 -9.84
N LYS A 67 17.66 12.15 -9.27
CA LYS A 67 18.65 11.37 -10.02
C LYS A 67 18.06 10.16 -10.76
N SER A 68 16.86 9.71 -10.40
CA SER A 68 16.13 8.66 -11.10
C SER A 68 15.94 9.02 -12.58
N LEU A 69 16.12 8.05 -13.47
CA LEU A 69 15.98 8.27 -14.92
C LEU A 69 14.59 8.80 -15.26
N ILE A 70 13.56 8.34 -14.56
CA ILE A 70 12.17 8.69 -14.82
C ILE A 70 11.92 10.17 -14.49
N PHE A 71 12.37 10.65 -13.34
CA PHE A 71 12.21 12.06 -12.96
C PHE A 71 13.13 13.00 -13.74
N LYS A 72 14.24 12.50 -14.30
CA LYS A 72 15.02 13.27 -15.29
C LYS A 72 14.25 13.49 -16.59
N MET A 73 13.49 12.49 -17.03
CA MET A 73 12.65 12.60 -18.23
C MET A 73 11.36 13.37 -17.97
N HIS A 74 10.84 13.31 -16.74
CA HIS A 74 9.55 13.88 -16.32
C HIS A 74 9.69 14.70 -15.02
N PRO A 75 10.38 15.85 -15.04
CA PRO A 75 10.63 16.66 -13.84
C PRO A 75 9.34 17.23 -13.22
N GLU A 76 8.26 17.40 -13.99
CA GLU A 76 6.95 17.78 -13.50
C GLU A 76 6.36 16.75 -12.55
N LYS A 77 6.63 15.46 -12.77
CA LYS A 77 6.15 14.37 -11.91
C LYS A 77 6.87 14.32 -10.58
N LEU A 78 8.13 14.75 -10.53
CA LEU A 78 8.87 14.88 -9.27
C LEU A 78 8.18 15.86 -8.30
N ARG A 79 7.48 16.86 -8.83
CA ARG A 79 6.73 17.83 -8.01
C ARG A 79 5.52 17.22 -7.31
N ALA A 80 4.99 16.11 -7.84
CA ALA A 80 3.91 15.37 -7.22
C ALA A 80 4.36 14.66 -5.93
N PHE A 81 5.67 14.45 -5.74
CA PHE A 81 6.21 13.84 -4.54
C PHE A 81 6.76 14.88 -3.55
N SER A 82 6.55 14.61 -2.26
CA SER A 82 7.34 15.15 -1.15
C SER A 82 7.26 14.22 0.06
N VAL A 83 8.20 14.31 1.00
CA VAL A 83 8.15 13.58 2.27
C VAL A 83 6.89 13.95 3.05
N LYS A 84 6.46 15.23 3.04
CA LYS A 84 5.19 15.63 3.66
C LYS A 84 4.00 14.92 3.00
N ARG A 85 3.96 14.84 1.67
CA ARG A 85 2.93 14.10 0.93
C ARG A 85 2.97 12.59 1.21
N PHE A 86 4.13 12.02 1.53
CA PHE A 86 4.23 10.63 1.98
C PHE A 86 3.45 10.40 3.27
N PHE A 87 3.66 11.24 4.30
CA PHE A 87 2.89 11.16 5.55
C PHE A 87 1.40 11.42 5.32
N GLN A 88 1.03 12.39 4.48
CA GLN A 88 -0.36 12.66 4.11
C GLN A 88 -1.00 11.46 3.39
N GLY A 89 -0.26 10.82 2.49
CA GLY A 89 -0.67 9.58 1.83
C GLY A 89 -0.93 8.46 2.83
N MET A 90 -0.08 8.32 3.85
CA MET A 90 -0.32 7.36 4.93
C MET A 90 -1.58 7.65 5.74
N TYR A 91 -1.88 8.92 6.05
CA TYR A 91 -3.13 9.28 6.73
C TYR A 91 -4.36 8.96 5.86
N ARG A 92 -4.32 9.36 4.59
CA ARG A 92 -5.41 9.05 3.64
C ARG A 92 -5.62 7.55 3.48
N THR A 93 -4.56 6.78 3.30
CA THR A 93 -4.64 5.32 3.25
C THR A 93 -5.24 4.75 4.54
N ALA A 94 -4.84 5.28 5.69
CA ALA A 94 -5.40 4.82 6.96
C ALA A 94 -6.90 5.07 7.04
N ASP A 95 -7.39 6.22 6.59
CA ASP A 95 -8.83 6.52 6.56
C ASP A 95 -9.58 5.59 5.59
N GLU A 96 -9.05 5.38 4.38
CA GLU A 96 -9.68 4.53 3.37
C GLU A 96 -9.76 3.04 3.79
N HIS A 97 -8.76 2.56 4.54
CA HIS A 97 -8.72 1.18 5.05
C HIS A 97 -9.26 1.03 6.47
N ASN A 98 -9.82 2.10 7.05
CA ASN A 98 -10.29 2.17 8.44
C ASN A 98 -9.21 1.77 9.48
N LEU A 99 -7.94 2.07 9.20
CA LEU A 99 -6.78 1.81 10.06
C LEU A 99 -6.67 2.87 11.16
N THR A 100 -7.57 2.74 12.12
CA THR A 100 -7.75 3.65 13.25
C THR A 100 -6.49 3.79 14.12
N ASN A 101 -5.80 2.67 14.38
CA ASN A 101 -4.52 2.63 15.06
C ASN A 101 -3.38 3.00 14.12
N GLY A 102 -3.46 2.67 12.83
CA GLY A 102 -2.48 3.06 11.82
C GLY A 102 -2.33 4.58 11.72
N HIS A 103 -3.44 5.30 11.62
CA HIS A 103 -3.45 6.76 11.65
C HIS A 103 -2.78 7.30 12.92
N ARG A 104 -3.11 6.73 14.09
CA ARG A 104 -2.53 7.15 15.37
C ARG A 104 -1.04 6.84 15.46
N PHE A 105 -0.61 5.70 14.93
CA PHE A 105 0.79 5.27 14.89
C PHE A 105 1.64 6.25 14.07
N VAL A 106 1.16 6.70 12.91
CA VAL A 106 1.86 7.72 12.10
C VAL A 106 2.06 9.01 12.88
N SER A 107 1.00 9.53 13.51
CA SER A 107 1.11 10.75 14.33
C SER A 107 2.06 10.57 15.52
N ALA A 108 1.99 9.41 16.19
CA ALA A 108 2.88 9.07 17.30
C ALA A 108 4.35 9.00 16.85
N ALA A 109 4.63 8.41 15.69
CA ALA A 109 5.97 8.26 15.14
C ALA A 109 6.60 9.62 14.82
N ILE A 110 5.86 10.52 14.17
CA ILE A 110 6.30 11.90 13.91
C ILE A 110 6.61 12.63 15.23
N CYS A 111 5.69 12.54 16.21
CA CYS A 111 5.89 13.14 17.52
C CYS A 111 7.08 12.51 18.28
N ALA A 112 7.34 11.22 18.11
CA ALA A 112 8.46 10.52 18.72
C ALA A 112 9.81 11.02 18.18
N CYS A 113 9.93 11.27 16.87
CA CYS A 113 11.10 11.91 16.28
C CYS A 113 11.39 13.27 16.95
N ALA A 114 10.36 14.11 17.08
CA ALA A 114 10.51 15.41 17.72
C ALA A 114 10.91 15.29 19.20
N LEU A 115 10.28 14.40 19.98
CA LEU A 115 10.61 14.19 21.39
C LEU A 115 12.04 13.68 21.60
N LEU A 116 12.51 12.76 20.75
CA LEU A 116 13.84 12.18 20.89
C LEU A 116 14.96 13.17 20.51
N LEU A 117 14.67 14.12 19.62
CA LEU A 117 15.59 15.19 19.26
C LEU A 117 15.60 16.35 20.25
N ALA A 118 14.47 16.62 20.89
CA ALA A 118 14.35 17.68 21.88
C ALA A 118 15.21 17.38 23.13
N GLY A 119 15.35 16.11 23.52
CA GLY A 119 16.11 15.74 24.73
C GLY A 119 15.47 16.40 25.96
N ASP A 120 16.27 17.12 26.75
CA ASP A 120 15.82 17.95 27.88
C ASP A 120 15.36 19.36 27.46
N ALA A 121 15.49 19.73 26.18
CA ALA A 121 15.03 21.01 25.66
C ALA A 121 13.54 20.94 25.25
N ASP A 122 12.84 22.08 25.30
CA ASP A 122 11.41 22.14 24.95
C ASP A 122 11.12 22.00 23.45
N MET A 123 12.12 22.22 22.56
CA MET A 123 11.93 22.14 21.10
C MET A 123 13.10 21.42 20.40
N ALA A 124 12.75 20.57 19.42
CA ALA A 124 13.72 19.90 18.57
C ALA A 124 14.39 20.90 17.59
N PRO A 125 15.68 20.73 17.28
CA PRO A 125 16.30 21.48 16.19
C PRO A 125 15.62 21.14 14.87
N GLU A 126 15.07 22.15 14.19
CA GLU A 126 14.21 21.97 13.01
C GLU A 126 14.91 21.24 11.86
N ASP A 127 16.16 21.60 11.54
CA ASP A 127 16.97 20.93 10.52
C ASP A 127 17.11 19.42 10.80
N ARG A 128 17.39 19.08 12.06
CA ARG A 128 17.50 17.68 12.50
C ARG A 128 16.15 16.98 12.40
N LEU A 129 15.06 17.64 12.76
CA LEU A 129 13.71 17.05 12.67
C LEU A 129 13.35 16.77 11.21
N ALA A 130 13.56 17.72 10.30
CA ALA A 130 13.34 17.52 8.87
C ALA A 130 14.16 16.35 8.32
N HIS A 131 15.42 16.23 8.71
CA HIS A 131 16.29 15.12 8.31
C HIS A 131 15.77 13.76 8.81
N GLU A 132 15.43 13.65 10.09
CA GLU A 132 14.94 12.39 10.67
C GLU A 132 13.55 11.99 10.14
N LEU A 133 12.67 12.96 9.85
CA LEU A 133 11.38 12.70 9.20
C LEU A 133 11.57 12.18 7.76
N SER A 134 12.54 12.72 7.01
CA SER A 134 12.90 12.20 5.69
C SER A 134 13.41 10.77 5.76
N ILE A 135 14.28 10.45 6.72
CA ILE A 135 14.77 9.07 6.96
C ILE A 135 13.61 8.14 7.32
N LEU A 136 12.72 8.56 8.23
CA LEU A 136 11.56 7.76 8.64
C LEU A 136 10.67 7.41 7.44
N ALA A 137 10.34 8.40 6.61
CA ALA A 137 9.50 8.20 5.43
C ALA A 137 10.19 7.36 4.36
N LEU A 138 11.42 7.70 3.98
CA LEU A 138 12.05 7.17 2.77
C LEU A 138 12.96 5.97 3.02
N ASP A 139 13.79 6.01 4.06
CA ASP A 139 14.74 4.93 4.32
C ASP A 139 14.09 3.80 5.10
N ILE A 140 13.15 4.11 6.00
CA ILE A 140 12.46 3.12 6.84
C ILE A 140 11.16 2.70 6.16
N TRP A 141 10.14 3.55 6.10
CA TRP A 141 8.83 3.10 5.65
C TRP A 141 8.78 2.79 4.16
N PHE A 142 9.27 3.67 3.29
CA PHE A 142 9.27 3.38 1.86
C PHE A 142 10.25 2.25 1.50
N ASN A 143 11.55 2.45 1.72
CA ASN A 143 12.57 1.54 1.21
C ASN A 143 12.49 0.14 1.84
N ASP A 144 12.20 0.02 3.14
CA ASP A 144 12.09 -1.30 3.76
C ASP A 144 10.86 -2.04 3.24
N GLN A 145 9.68 -1.41 3.19
CA GLN A 145 8.47 -2.04 2.63
C GLN A 145 8.66 -2.41 1.16
N PHE A 146 9.20 -1.49 0.35
CA PHE A 146 9.42 -1.71 -1.07
C PHE A 146 10.40 -2.88 -1.32
N THR A 147 11.39 -3.08 -0.45
CA THR A 147 12.34 -4.21 -0.54
C THR A 147 11.64 -5.57 -0.38
N TYR A 148 10.62 -5.65 0.47
CA TYR A 148 9.90 -6.89 0.75
C TYR A 148 8.73 -7.12 -0.21
N LEU A 149 8.08 -6.06 -0.67
CA LEU A 149 6.86 -6.14 -1.48
C LEU A 149 7.08 -5.99 -2.99
N SER A 150 8.22 -5.43 -3.45
CA SER A 150 8.48 -5.23 -4.88
C SER A 150 9.43 -6.28 -5.47
N CYS A 151 9.20 -6.61 -6.75
CA CYS A 151 10.01 -7.55 -7.52
C CYS A 151 11.29 -6.92 -8.13
N ASP A 152 11.42 -5.58 -8.14
CA ASP A 152 12.28 -4.88 -9.11
C ASP A 152 13.65 -4.37 -8.59
N LEU A 153 13.88 -4.28 -7.28
CA LEU A 153 15.06 -3.55 -6.78
C LEU A 153 16.38 -4.29 -6.88
N ASP A 154 16.37 -5.62 -6.80
CA ASP A 154 17.60 -6.36 -6.60
C ASP A 154 17.69 -7.53 -7.58
N LYS A 155 18.32 -7.29 -8.73
CA LYS A 155 18.64 -8.36 -9.68
C LYS A 155 19.45 -9.49 -9.06
N SER A 156 20.15 -9.24 -7.94
CA SER A 156 20.88 -10.29 -7.22
C SER A 156 19.96 -11.17 -6.38
N PHE A 157 18.81 -10.66 -5.97
CA PHE A 157 17.80 -11.41 -5.22
C PHE A 157 16.67 -11.87 -6.14
N LYS A 158 16.81 -13.09 -6.68
CA LYS A 158 15.71 -13.78 -7.36
C LYS A 158 15.17 -14.87 -6.45
N LEU A 159 14.00 -14.64 -5.85
CA LEU A 159 13.30 -15.67 -5.09
C LEU A 159 13.08 -16.89 -6.00
N ARG A 160 13.51 -18.05 -5.52
CA ARG A 160 13.28 -19.33 -6.20
C ARG A 160 12.18 -20.07 -5.48
N LEU A 161 10.97 -20.01 -6.03
CA LEU A 161 9.85 -20.79 -5.54
C LEU A 161 10.09 -22.28 -5.79
N SER A 162 9.72 -23.12 -4.82
CA SER A 162 9.76 -24.58 -4.97
C SER A 162 8.74 -25.03 -6.01
N GLU A 163 9.03 -26.14 -6.70
CA GLU A 163 8.07 -26.72 -7.66
C GLU A 163 6.77 -27.16 -6.98
N GLU A 164 6.85 -27.57 -5.71
CA GLU A 164 5.66 -27.88 -4.90
C GLU A 164 4.74 -26.66 -4.75
N THR A 165 5.29 -25.51 -4.35
CA THR A 165 4.52 -24.27 -4.21
C THR A 165 3.92 -23.86 -5.53
N LYS A 166 4.71 -23.93 -6.62
CA LYS A 166 4.20 -23.62 -7.95
C LYS A 166 3.01 -24.50 -8.32
N GLU A 167 3.15 -25.82 -8.17
CA GLU A 167 2.07 -26.75 -8.54
C GLU A 167 0.81 -26.54 -7.70
N LYS A 168 0.96 -26.26 -6.39
CA LYS A 168 -0.17 -25.92 -5.52
C LYS A 168 -0.92 -24.67 -6.02
N VAL A 169 -0.21 -23.60 -6.36
CA VAL A 169 -0.80 -22.35 -6.85
C VAL A 169 -1.47 -22.54 -8.22
N PHE A 170 -0.81 -23.24 -9.15
CA PHE A 170 -1.41 -23.59 -10.44
C PHE A 170 -2.71 -24.39 -10.30
N MET A 171 -2.74 -25.37 -9.39
CA MET A 171 -3.91 -26.20 -9.12
C MET A 171 -5.04 -25.44 -8.43
N ARG A 172 -4.71 -24.52 -7.53
CA ARG A 172 -5.65 -23.66 -6.80
C ARG A 172 -6.40 -22.74 -7.78
N ASP A 173 -5.66 -22.07 -8.65
CA ASP A 173 -6.20 -21.05 -9.57
C ASP A 173 -6.63 -21.66 -10.91
N GLU A 174 -6.79 -22.99 -10.95
CA GLU A 174 -7.24 -23.71 -12.14
C GLU A 174 -6.42 -23.39 -13.40
N TYR A 175 -5.10 -23.21 -13.27
CA TYR A 175 -4.19 -22.85 -14.36
C TYR A 175 -4.64 -21.59 -15.12
N THR A 176 -5.32 -20.66 -14.45
CA THR A 176 -5.90 -19.45 -15.03
C THR A 176 -5.48 -18.23 -14.22
N CYS A 177 -5.02 -17.18 -14.88
CA CYS A 177 -4.74 -15.90 -14.24
C CYS A 177 -6.07 -15.30 -13.74
N PRO A 178 -6.25 -15.06 -12.43
CA PRO A 178 -7.50 -14.52 -11.91
C PRO A 178 -7.69 -13.04 -12.29
N PHE A 179 -6.64 -12.34 -12.72
CA PHE A 179 -6.69 -10.93 -13.11
C PHE A 179 -7.04 -10.74 -14.59
N THR A 180 -6.36 -11.46 -15.50
CA THR A 180 -6.55 -11.31 -16.96
C THR A 180 -7.49 -12.37 -17.55
N GLY A 181 -7.76 -13.47 -16.84
CA GLY A 181 -8.48 -14.62 -17.41
C GLY A 181 -7.63 -15.52 -18.32
N THR A 182 -6.37 -15.18 -18.58
CA THR A 182 -5.46 -15.93 -19.44
C THR A 182 -5.22 -17.35 -18.88
N VAL A 183 -5.36 -18.37 -19.73
CA VAL A 183 -5.13 -19.78 -19.36
C VAL A 183 -3.71 -20.24 -19.72
N ASP A 184 -3.08 -21.04 -18.87
CA ASP A 184 -1.71 -21.51 -19.10
C ASP A 184 -1.55 -22.40 -20.34
N ASN A 185 -0.63 -22.01 -21.22
CA ASN A 185 -0.33 -22.68 -22.48
C ASN A 185 0.30 -24.06 -22.31
N ALA A 186 1.09 -24.30 -21.26
CA ALA A 186 1.80 -25.56 -21.09
C ALA A 186 0.97 -26.59 -20.31
N ARG A 187 0.33 -26.15 -19.23
CA ARG A 187 -0.32 -26.97 -18.20
C ARG A 187 -1.84 -26.98 -18.31
N GLY A 188 -2.45 -26.03 -19.00
CA GLY A 188 -3.90 -26.00 -19.21
C GLY A 188 -4.39 -27.23 -19.99
N GLY A 189 -5.48 -27.84 -19.54
CA GLY A 189 -6.14 -28.92 -20.27
C GLY A 189 -6.65 -28.45 -21.64
N MET A 190 -6.65 -29.32 -22.64
CA MET A 190 -7.06 -28.99 -24.02
C MET A 190 -8.45 -28.32 -24.08
N LEU A 191 -9.43 -28.85 -23.34
CA LEU A 191 -10.78 -28.28 -23.31
C LEU A 191 -10.78 -26.86 -22.72
N ARG A 192 -10.01 -26.61 -21.66
CA ARG A 192 -9.93 -25.27 -21.04
C ARG A 192 -9.30 -24.28 -22.01
N LYS A 193 -8.22 -24.67 -22.69
CA LYS A 193 -7.58 -23.85 -23.73
C LYS A 193 -8.51 -23.53 -24.90
N LEU A 194 -9.35 -24.49 -25.32
CA LEU A 194 -10.34 -24.27 -26.39
C LEU A 194 -11.47 -23.33 -25.99
N LEU A 195 -11.77 -23.23 -24.69
CA LEU A 195 -12.83 -22.38 -24.15
C LEU A 195 -12.30 -21.02 -23.66
N ALA A 196 -10.99 -20.86 -23.52
CA ALA A 196 -10.37 -19.64 -23.08
C ALA A 196 -10.37 -18.59 -24.18
N GLU A 197 -10.66 -17.34 -23.83
CA GLU A 197 -10.51 -16.20 -24.76
C GLU A 197 -9.03 -15.95 -25.08
N GLU A 198 -8.15 -16.18 -24.10
CA GLU A 198 -6.72 -15.98 -24.23
C GLU A 198 -5.94 -17.12 -23.56
N THR A 199 -4.82 -17.50 -24.17
CA THR A 199 -3.89 -18.48 -23.61
C THR A 199 -2.45 -17.94 -23.61
N GLY A 200 -1.74 -18.09 -22.49
CA GLY A 200 -0.46 -17.42 -22.25
C GLY A 200 0.47 -18.22 -21.35
N SER A 201 1.67 -17.68 -21.08
CA SER A 201 2.55 -18.23 -20.06
C SER A 201 2.18 -17.63 -18.72
N LEU A 202 1.86 -18.46 -17.73
CA LEU A 202 1.59 -17.99 -16.37
C LEU A 202 2.79 -18.18 -15.45
N GLU A 203 2.91 -17.30 -14.48
CA GLU A 203 3.97 -17.28 -13.47
C GLU A 203 3.35 -17.22 -12.07
N VAL A 204 4.06 -17.81 -11.11
CA VAL A 204 3.68 -17.71 -9.70
C VAL A 204 4.37 -16.48 -9.11
N ALA A 205 3.57 -15.48 -8.77
CA ALA A 205 3.96 -14.17 -8.29
C ALA A 205 3.80 -14.09 -6.76
N PRO A 206 4.89 -13.97 -6.00
CA PRO A 206 4.80 -13.72 -4.56
C PRO A 206 4.14 -12.37 -4.26
N ILE A 207 3.39 -12.27 -3.16
CA ILE A 207 2.91 -11.00 -2.62
C ILE A 207 4.05 -10.31 -1.87
N PHE A 208 4.73 -11.06 -0.99
CA PHE A 208 6.02 -10.70 -0.41
C PHE A 208 7.13 -11.47 -1.13
N HIS A 209 8.09 -10.75 -1.70
CA HIS A 209 9.21 -11.33 -2.41
C HIS A 209 10.31 -11.87 -1.49
N ARG A 210 10.30 -11.49 -0.20
CA ARG A 210 11.29 -11.92 0.80
C ARG A 210 10.57 -12.45 2.03
N SER A 211 11.13 -13.51 2.62
CA SER A 211 10.56 -14.07 3.85
C SER A 211 10.79 -13.11 5.03
N LEU A 212 9.80 -13.06 5.91
CA LEU A 212 9.84 -12.39 7.21
C LEU A 212 9.76 -13.45 8.30
N SER A 213 10.43 -13.22 9.41
CA SER A 213 10.51 -14.08 10.58
C SER A 213 10.66 -13.19 11.79
N GLN A 214 9.86 -13.44 12.81
CA GLN A 214 10.06 -12.83 14.10
C GLN A 214 11.33 -13.43 14.71
N HIS A 215 12.30 -12.56 14.99
CA HIS A 215 13.51 -12.95 15.69
C HIS A 215 13.34 -12.59 17.16
N ASP A 216 13.59 -13.56 18.04
CA ASP A 216 13.72 -13.26 19.45
C ASP A 216 14.95 -12.38 19.66
N GLU A 217 14.79 -11.29 20.41
CA GLU A 217 15.82 -10.26 20.55
C GLU A 217 17.13 -10.77 21.16
N LEU A 218 17.06 -11.87 21.90
CA LEU A 218 18.19 -12.53 22.55
C LEU A 218 18.92 -13.50 21.62
N ASP A 219 18.28 -13.90 20.52
CA ASP A 219 18.75 -14.96 19.62
C ASP A 219 19.32 -14.41 18.32
N LEU A 220 19.70 -13.11 18.27
CA LEU A 220 20.35 -12.55 17.07
C LEU A 220 21.61 -13.35 16.75
N PRO A 221 21.60 -14.20 15.71
CA PRO A 221 22.67 -15.16 15.54
C PRO A 221 23.91 -14.41 15.12
N SER A 222 25.01 -14.60 15.87
CA SER A 222 26.33 -14.23 15.38
C SER A 222 26.78 -15.12 14.21
N GLU A 223 26.08 -16.23 13.94
CA GLU A 223 26.58 -17.37 13.17
C GLU A 223 25.96 -17.50 11.76
N ASP A 224 24.75 -17.00 11.51
CA ASP A 224 24.03 -17.23 10.24
C ASP A 224 24.56 -16.42 9.04
N GLY A 225 25.58 -15.59 9.26
CA GLY A 225 26.22 -14.78 8.21
C GLY A 225 25.32 -13.70 7.58
N ARG A 226 24.06 -13.56 8.04
CA ARG A 226 23.16 -12.51 7.54
C ARG A 226 23.66 -11.13 8.01
N PRO A 227 23.72 -10.14 7.11
CA PRO A 227 24.02 -8.77 7.50
C PRO A 227 23.02 -8.27 8.56
N ARG A 228 23.53 -7.64 9.62
CA ARG A 228 22.71 -6.99 10.66
C ARG A 228 21.69 -5.99 10.09
N SER A 229 21.98 -5.41 8.93
CA SER A 229 21.07 -4.53 8.20
C SER A 229 19.77 -5.21 7.79
N ASP A 230 19.83 -6.50 7.43
CA ASP A 230 18.68 -7.25 6.91
C ASP A 230 17.70 -7.57 8.03
N LEU A 231 18.22 -8.00 9.18
CA LEU A 231 17.46 -8.22 10.40
C LEU A 231 16.72 -6.93 10.85
N LEU A 232 17.41 -5.78 10.82
CA LEU A 232 16.78 -4.52 11.20
C LEU A 232 15.70 -4.12 10.20
N ARG A 233 15.89 -4.40 8.90
CA ARG A 233 14.89 -4.19 7.85
C ARG A 233 13.64 -5.04 8.07
N GLU A 234 13.85 -6.31 8.40
CA GLU A 234 12.80 -7.27 8.72
C GLU A 234 11.98 -6.82 9.93
N MET A 235 12.64 -6.42 11.01
CA MET A 235 11.98 -5.89 12.21
C MET A 235 11.17 -4.61 11.90
N ARG A 236 11.75 -3.67 11.15
CA ARG A 236 11.06 -2.45 10.71
C ARG A 236 9.83 -2.75 9.86
N THR A 237 9.92 -3.78 9.02
CA THR A 237 8.81 -4.25 8.18
C THR A 237 7.70 -4.88 9.02
N LEU A 238 8.04 -5.78 9.94
CA LEU A 238 7.06 -6.36 10.86
C LEU A 238 6.39 -5.31 11.75
N ASP A 239 7.14 -4.32 12.25
CA ASP A 239 6.58 -3.20 13.01
C ASP A 239 5.59 -2.37 12.16
N PHE A 240 5.91 -2.12 10.89
CA PHE A 240 5.01 -1.42 9.97
C PHE A 240 3.72 -2.22 9.73
N LEU A 241 3.84 -3.51 9.40
CA LEU A 241 2.68 -4.38 9.19
C LEU A 241 1.79 -4.45 10.43
N LYS A 242 2.41 -4.58 11.61
CA LYS A 242 1.68 -4.64 12.87
C LYS A 242 0.98 -3.32 13.20
N TRP A 243 1.73 -2.23 13.25
CA TRP A 243 1.24 -0.99 13.86
C TRP A 243 0.55 -0.05 12.87
N PHE A 244 0.96 -0.06 11.60
CA PHE A 244 0.31 0.74 10.56
C PHE A 244 -0.79 -0.06 9.85
N CYS A 245 -0.49 -1.27 9.38
CA CYS A 245 -1.48 -2.10 8.66
C CYS A 245 -2.46 -2.84 9.58
N GLU A 246 -2.24 -2.79 10.91
CA GLU A 246 -3.06 -3.46 11.93
C GLU A 246 -3.15 -4.97 11.71
N LEU A 247 -2.01 -5.58 11.37
CA LEU A 247 -1.87 -7.02 11.16
C LEU A 247 -1.18 -7.64 12.38
N ASP A 248 -1.92 -7.76 13.48
CA ASP A 248 -1.37 -8.18 14.78
C ASP A 248 -0.87 -9.64 14.80
N ASP A 249 -1.42 -10.49 13.92
CA ASP A 249 -1.13 -11.92 13.86
C ASP A 249 0.04 -12.28 12.94
N ILE A 250 0.53 -11.32 12.13
CA ILE A 250 1.69 -11.54 11.26
C ILE A 250 2.98 -11.47 12.06
N THR A 251 3.52 -12.65 12.36
CA THR A 251 4.83 -12.82 13.01
C THR A 251 5.89 -13.31 12.02
N ALA A 252 5.48 -13.96 10.93
CA ALA A 252 6.36 -14.44 9.89
C ALA A 252 5.61 -14.48 8.56
N VAL A 253 6.37 -14.38 7.47
CA VAL A 253 5.88 -14.56 6.10
C VAL A 253 6.86 -15.48 5.40
N ASP A 254 6.41 -16.66 4.97
CA ASP A 254 7.23 -17.51 4.11
C ASP A 254 7.03 -17.09 2.65
N ALA A 255 8.07 -16.51 2.03
CA ALA A 255 8.02 -16.09 0.65
C ALA A 255 7.72 -17.26 -0.32
N ASN A 256 8.06 -18.49 0.07
CA ASN A 256 7.80 -19.70 -0.70
C ASN A 256 6.47 -20.39 -0.35
N SER A 257 5.59 -19.77 0.45
CA SER A 257 4.30 -20.36 0.76
C SER A 257 3.25 -20.08 -0.34
N PRO A 258 2.36 -21.05 -0.66
CA PRO A 258 1.27 -20.84 -1.62
C PRO A 258 0.30 -19.71 -1.26
N ASP A 259 0.07 -19.45 0.02
CA ASP A 259 -0.81 -18.36 0.50
C ASP A 259 -0.19 -16.97 0.28
N ASN A 260 1.14 -16.89 0.15
CA ASN A 260 1.86 -15.69 -0.25
C ASN A 260 2.00 -15.58 -1.78
N CYS A 261 1.28 -16.36 -2.58
CA CYS A 261 1.46 -16.39 -4.03
C CYS A 261 0.16 -16.22 -4.82
N LEU A 262 0.25 -15.54 -5.96
CA LEU A 262 -0.78 -15.39 -7.00
C LEU A 262 -0.31 -16.08 -8.29
N LEU A 263 -1.23 -16.66 -9.07
CA LEU A 263 -0.93 -17.08 -10.43
C LEU A 263 -1.23 -15.95 -11.40
N LEU A 264 -0.24 -15.36 -12.06
CA LEU A 264 -0.43 -14.19 -12.92
C LEU A 264 0.18 -14.39 -14.31
N GLU A 265 -0.37 -13.72 -15.32
CA GLU A 265 0.30 -13.53 -16.61
C GLU A 265 1.55 -12.63 -16.40
N HIS A 266 2.57 -12.75 -17.25
CA HIS A 266 3.87 -12.10 -17.06
C HIS A 266 3.79 -10.57 -16.93
N ALA A 267 3.04 -9.88 -17.79
CA ALA A 267 2.85 -8.43 -17.69
C ALA A 267 2.05 -8.07 -16.43
N ALA A 268 0.99 -8.82 -16.12
CA ALA A 268 0.21 -8.61 -14.89
C ALA A 268 1.03 -8.82 -13.61
N HIS A 269 1.93 -9.80 -13.59
CA HIS A 269 2.90 -10.04 -12.52
C HIS A 269 3.82 -8.84 -12.34
N ALA A 270 4.43 -8.35 -13.43
CA ALA A 270 5.31 -7.18 -13.38
C ALA A 270 4.56 -5.93 -12.89
N ALA A 271 3.33 -5.71 -13.34
CA ALA A 271 2.49 -4.60 -12.91
C ALA A 271 2.11 -4.68 -11.41
N PHE A 272 1.77 -5.88 -10.92
CA PHE A 272 1.46 -6.12 -9.51
C PHE A 272 2.65 -5.83 -8.59
N GLY A 273 3.85 -6.32 -8.95
CA GLY A 273 5.08 -6.09 -8.21
C GLY A 273 5.58 -4.63 -8.22
N ARG A 274 5.03 -3.80 -9.13
CA ARG A 274 5.25 -2.34 -9.23
C ARG A 274 4.11 -1.52 -8.62
N PHE A 275 3.18 -2.18 -7.94
CA PHE A 275 2.01 -1.54 -7.33
C PHE A 275 1.10 -0.81 -8.33
N LEU A 276 1.13 -1.14 -9.63
CA LEU A 276 0.27 -0.49 -10.63
C LEU A 276 -1.21 -0.88 -10.48
N TRP A 277 -1.45 -2.00 -9.82
CA TRP A 277 -2.76 -2.41 -9.35
C TRP A 277 -2.63 -3.21 -8.05
N ALA A 278 -3.72 -3.33 -7.30
CA ALA A 278 -3.80 -4.09 -6.07
C ALA A 278 -5.18 -4.74 -5.88
N LEU A 279 -5.28 -5.63 -4.90
CA LEU A 279 -6.52 -6.32 -4.52
C LEU A 279 -7.01 -5.79 -3.17
N LYS A 280 -8.08 -4.98 -3.18
CA LYS A 280 -8.68 -4.44 -1.95
C LYS A 280 -9.73 -5.41 -1.40
N PRO A 281 -9.75 -5.70 -0.09
CA PRO A 281 -10.71 -6.64 0.50
C PRO A 281 -12.15 -6.14 0.33
N THR A 282 -13.09 -7.09 0.27
CA THR A 282 -14.54 -6.80 0.26
C THR A 282 -15.21 -7.45 1.47
N GLU A 283 -16.50 -7.20 1.66
CA GLU A 283 -17.31 -7.86 2.69
C GLU A 283 -17.46 -9.38 2.47
N VAL A 284 -17.19 -9.87 1.25
CA VAL A 284 -17.27 -11.28 0.90
C VAL A 284 -15.89 -11.93 1.08
N PRO A 285 -15.76 -12.97 1.92
CA PRO A 285 -14.49 -13.66 2.14
C PRO A 285 -13.87 -14.15 0.83
N ASN A 286 -12.55 -13.98 0.70
CA ASN A 286 -11.75 -14.34 -0.48
C ASN A 286 -12.17 -13.66 -1.79
N ARG A 287 -13.02 -12.62 -1.73
CA ARG A 287 -13.34 -11.75 -2.85
C ARG A 287 -12.72 -10.37 -2.63
N TYR A 288 -12.07 -9.89 -3.67
CA TYR A 288 -11.31 -8.66 -3.68
C TYR A 288 -11.77 -7.79 -4.83
N ARG A 289 -11.80 -6.48 -4.61
CA ARG A 289 -12.00 -5.48 -5.67
C ARG A 289 -10.64 -5.17 -6.28
N VAL A 290 -10.55 -5.25 -7.60
CA VAL A 290 -9.37 -4.81 -8.32
C VAL A 290 -9.32 -3.29 -8.30
N HIS A 291 -8.20 -2.74 -7.85
CA HIS A 291 -7.92 -1.32 -7.90
C HIS A 291 -6.71 -1.08 -8.80
N VAL A 292 -6.91 -0.38 -9.91
CA VAL A 292 -5.85 -0.04 -10.88
C VAL A 292 -5.53 1.44 -10.71
N TYR A 293 -4.27 1.76 -10.43
CA TYR A 293 -3.82 3.14 -10.14
C TYR A 293 -3.40 3.91 -11.40
N VAL A 294 -3.27 3.20 -12.52
CA VAL A 294 -2.78 3.72 -13.79
C VAL A 294 -3.78 3.45 -14.91
N MET A 295 -3.50 3.95 -16.11
CA MET A 295 -4.34 3.68 -17.27
C MET A 295 -4.41 2.16 -17.52
N ARG A 296 -5.62 1.64 -17.74
CA ARG A 296 -5.83 0.23 -18.08
C ARG A 296 -5.26 -0.05 -19.47
N SER A 297 -4.32 -0.99 -19.54
CA SER A 297 -3.59 -1.38 -20.74
C SER A 297 -3.25 -2.86 -20.64
N GLU A 298 -3.64 -3.64 -21.66
CA GLU A 298 -3.29 -5.07 -21.74
C GLU A 298 -1.78 -5.24 -21.88
N ALA A 299 -1.13 -4.40 -22.70
CA ALA A 299 0.31 -4.45 -22.92
C ALA A 299 1.13 -4.21 -21.64
N ASP A 300 0.57 -3.43 -20.71
CA ASP A 300 1.22 -3.13 -19.42
C ASP A 300 0.73 -4.03 -18.28
N GLY A 301 -0.17 -4.98 -18.55
CA GLY A 301 -0.70 -5.89 -17.52
C GLY A 301 -1.63 -5.22 -16.51
N THR A 302 -2.29 -4.12 -16.88
CA THR A 302 -3.17 -3.32 -15.99
C THR A 302 -4.64 -3.35 -16.40
N ALA A 303 -5.01 -4.18 -17.38
CA ALA A 303 -6.38 -4.39 -17.83
C ALA A 303 -6.97 -5.67 -17.20
N PRO A 304 -7.78 -5.56 -16.12
CA PRO A 304 -8.43 -6.72 -15.55
C PRO A 304 -9.63 -7.17 -16.40
N VAL A 305 -9.92 -8.48 -16.37
CA VAL A 305 -11.12 -9.06 -17.00
C VAL A 305 -12.42 -8.71 -16.25
N ASP A 306 -12.33 -8.46 -14.95
CA ASP A 306 -13.44 -8.07 -14.07
C ASP A 306 -12.93 -7.10 -12.98
N ASP A 307 -13.81 -6.25 -12.47
CA ASP A 307 -13.52 -5.37 -11.34
C ASP A 307 -13.37 -6.14 -10.02
N TYR A 308 -13.66 -7.45 -10.00
CA TYR A 308 -13.54 -8.32 -8.83
C TYR A 308 -12.80 -9.62 -9.12
N VAL A 309 -11.95 -10.02 -8.19
CA VAL A 309 -11.30 -11.34 -8.16
C VAL A 309 -11.86 -12.14 -7.00
N THR A 310 -12.18 -13.42 -7.21
CA THR A 310 -12.59 -14.33 -6.13
C THR A 310 -11.72 -15.58 -6.14
N PHE A 311 -10.98 -15.81 -5.06
CA PHE A 311 -10.24 -17.04 -4.85
C PHE A 311 -11.16 -18.07 -4.19
N ARG A 312 -11.26 -19.25 -4.78
CA ARG A 312 -12.07 -20.34 -4.23
C ARG A 312 -11.14 -21.39 -3.67
N GLY A 313 -11.32 -21.73 -2.39
CA GLY A 313 -10.76 -22.97 -1.86
C GLY A 313 -11.33 -24.14 -2.68
N ARG A 314 -10.47 -25.05 -3.12
CA ARG A 314 -10.92 -26.23 -3.84
C ARG A 314 -11.39 -27.26 -2.81
N PRO A 315 -12.69 -27.54 -2.68
CA PRO A 315 -13.14 -28.54 -1.72
C PRO A 315 -12.53 -29.89 -2.10
N ALA A 316 -12.09 -30.65 -1.09
CA ALA A 316 -11.60 -32.01 -1.31
C ALA A 316 -12.68 -32.81 -2.05
N CYS A 317 -12.41 -33.19 -3.31
CA CYS A 317 -13.36 -33.99 -4.09
C CYS A 317 -13.60 -35.32 -3.37
N ALA A 318 -14.83 -35.53 -2.88
CA ALA A 318 -15.22 -36.76 -2.20
C ALA A 318 -15.02 -37.96 -3.14
N GLY A 319 -13.94 -38.72 -2.93
CA GLY A 319 -13.67 -39.98 -3.65
C GLY A 319 -12.44 -39.99 -4.57
N ALA A 320 -11.76 -38.86 -4.79
CA ALA A 320 -10.44 -38.85 -5.44
C ALA A 320 -9.33 -38.87 -4.38
N SER A 321 -8.24 -39.59 -4.66
CA SER A 321 -7.02 -39.65 -3.82
C SER A 321 -6.71 -38.26 -3.25
N VAL A 322 -6.66 -38.15 -1.92
CA VAL A 322 -6.57 -36.92 -1.11
C VAL A 322 -5.69 -35.85 -1.78
N VAL A 323 -6.30 -34.98 -2.58
CA VAL A 323 -5.60 -33.78 -3.05
C VAL A 323 -5.67 -32.83 -1.86
N PRO A 324 -4.53 -32.43 -1.26
CA PRO A 324 -4.54 -31.50 -0.14
C PRO A 324 -5.23 -30.21 -0.58
N GLU A 325 -6.14 -29.72 0.25
CA GLU A 325 -6.76 -28.42 0.07
C GLU A 325 -5.65 -27.36 0.02
N VAL A 326 -5.60 -26.60 -1.07
CA VAL A 326 -4.67 -25.48 -1.20
C VAL A 326 -5.43 -24.23 -0.80
N GLU A 327 -4.98 -23.58 0.26
CA GLU A 327 -5.59 -22.37 0.79
C GLU A 327 -5.51 -21.22 -0.23
N PRO A 328 -6.52 -20.32 -0.23
CA PRO A 328 -6.46 -19.07 -1.00
C PRO A 328 -5.26 -18.21 -0.57
N PRO A 329 -4.90 -17.19 -1.37
CA PRO A 329 -3.93 -16.20 -0.93
C PRO A 329 -4.35 -15.58 0.40
N ASN A 330 -3.38 -15.37 1.28
CA ASN A 330 -3.61 -14.84 2.60
C ASN A 330 -4.19 -13.40 2.51
N PRO A 331 -5.38 -13.14 3.06
CA PRO A 331 -6.05 -11.84 2.96
C PRO A 331 -5.24 -10.71 3.60
N GLU A 332 -4.46 -10.98 4.65
CA GLU A 332 -3.66 -9.97 5.33
C GLU A 332 -2.45 -9.54 4.50
N LEU A 333 -1.82 -10.48 3.78
CA LEU A 333 -0.72 -10.17 2.88
C LEU A 333 -1.20 -9.32 1.69
N LEU A 334 -2.36 -9.66 1.13
CA LEU A 334 -3.01 -8.85 0.08
C LEU A 334 -3.37 -7.45 0.58
N ARG A 335 -3.90 -7.35 1.81
CA ARG A 335 -4.19 -6.06 2.45
C ARG A 335 -2.91 -5.24 2.63
N ALA A 336 -1.81 -5.84 3.09
CA ALA A 336 -0.53 -5.16 3.25
C ALA A 336 -0.02 -4.58 1.93
N HIS A 337 -0.07 -5.37 0.85
CA HIS A 337 0.29 -4.91 -0.50
C HIS A 337 -0.62 -3.75 -0.96
N ALA A 338 -1.93 -3.87 -0.79
CA ALA A 338 -2.89 -2.83 -1.18
C ALA A 338 -2.70 -1.52 -0.39
N VAL A 339 -2.50 -1.61 0.93
CA VAL A 339 -2.20 -0.45 1.80
C VAL A 339 -0.92 0.23 1.34
N PHE A 340 0.15 -0.52 1.07
CA PHE A 340 1.40 0.08 0.62
C PHE A 340 1.29 0.69 -0.79
N ALA A 341 0.54 0.04 -1.70
CA ALA A 341 0.24 0.59 -3.03
C ALA A 341 -0.49 1.94 -2.92
N ASP A 342 -1.50 2.05 -2.05
CA ASP A 342 -2.21 3.32 -1.81
C ASP A 342 -1.25 4.40 -1.27
N VAL A 343 -0.38 4.09 -0.30
CA VAL A 343 0.63 5.05 0.20
C VAL A 343 1.58 5.46 -0.92
N PHE A 344 2.04 4.52 -1.73
CA PHE A 344 2.94 4.75 -2.85
C PHE A 344 2.33 5.72 -3.87
N HIS A 345 1.06 5.55 -4.22
CA HIS A 345 0.38 6.43 -5.17
C HIS A 345 -0.05 7.77 -4.57
N TYR A 346 -0.65 7.79 -3.37
CA TYR A 346 -1.06 9.04 -2.71
C TYR A 346 0.11 9.96 -2.34
N SER A 347 1.29 9.39 -2.11
CA SER A 347 2.51 10.16 -1.90
C SER A 347 3.09 10.79 -3.16
N GLY A 348 2.65 10.36 -4.35
CA GLY A 348 3.23 10.73 -5.65
C GLY A 348 4.41 9.86 -6.09
N LEU A 349 4.84 8.88 -5.29
CA LEU A 349 5.88 7.92 -5.70
C LEU A 349 5.43 7.00 -6.84
N GLY A 350 4.11 6.84 -7.04
CA GLY A 350 3.48 6.18 -8.20
C GLY A 350 4.12 6.53 -9.54
N ALA A 351 4.53 7.79 -9.71
CA ALA A 351 5.17 8.30 -10.92
C ALA A 351 6.51 7.61 -11.25
N LEU A 352 7.13 6.89 -10.32
CA LEU A 352 8.31 6.06 -10.56
C LEU A 352 8.03 4.84 -11.44
N HIS A 353 6.77 4.41 -11.61
CA HIS A 353 6.45 3.24 -12.43
C HIS A 353 5.55 3.56 -13.62
N ASP A 354 4.84 4.67 -13.58
CA ASP A 354 4.05 5.16 -14.71
C ASP A 354 4.28 6.66 -14.96
N PRO A 355 5.28 7.03 -15.76
CA PRO A 355 5.50 8.42 -16.13
C PRO A 355 4.38 8.98 -17.03
N ASN A 356 3.67 8.13 -17.76
CA ASN A 356 2.63 8.53 -18.70
C ASN A 356 1.26 8.64 -18.04
N GLY A 357 1.10 8.09 -16.83
CA GLY A 357 -0.11 8.14 -16.04
C GLY A 357 -0.61 9.56 -15.86
N ILE A 358 -1.84 9.80 -16.33
CA ILE A 358 -2.64 10.95 -15.91
C ILE A 358 -3.09 10.62 -14.49
N TRP A 359 -2.29 11.02 -13.50
CA TRP A 359 -2.70 10.95 -12.11
C TRP A 359 -4.00 11.73 -11.99
N ALA A 360 -5.00 11.15 -11.32
CA ALA A 360 -6.27 11.82 -11.03
C ALA A 360 -6.07 12.91 -9.97
N ASP A 361 -5.21 13.89 -10.28
CA ASP A 361 -5.03 15.12 -9.51
C ASP A 361 -6.18 16.13 -9.78
N ASP A 362 -7.17 15.78 -10.62
CA ASP A 362 -8.37 16.59 -10.90
C ASP A 362 -9.39 16.61 -9.75
N ASP A 363 -9.14 15.90 -8.64
CA ASP A 363 -9.88 16.09 -7.37
C ASP A 363 -9.18 17.09 -6.42
N SER A 364 -8.22 17.89 -6.92
CA SER A 364 -7.58 18.96 -6.14
C SER A 364 -8.53 20.07 -5.68
N ASP A 365 -9.75 20.15 -6.25
CA ASP A 365 -10.83 21.03 -5.78
C ASP A 365 -11.50 20.56 -4.46
N ILE A 366 -11.11 19.41 -3.89
CA ILE A 366 -11.67 18.90 -2.62
C ILE A 366 -10.78 19.25 -1.41
N LEU A 367 -9.57 19.78 -1.62
CA LEU A 367 -8.62 20.03 -0.53
C LEU A 367 -8.68 21.44 0.10
N ASP A 368 -9.55 22.34 -0.36
CA ASP A 368 -9.69 23.69 0.22
C ASP A 368 -10.93 23.85 1.15
N ASP A 369 -11.87 22.90 1.18
CA ASP A 369 -13.14 23.02 1.93
C ASP A 369 -13.21 22.19 3.23
N SER A 370 -12.10 21.62 3.71
CA SER A 370 -12.10 20.76 4.91
C SER A 370 -12.02 21.50 6.26
N GLU A 371 -12.09 22.85 6.28
CA GLU A 371 -12.16 23.61 7.54
C GLU A 371 -13.52 23.50 8.27
N ASP A 372 -14.59 23.00 7.64
CA ASP A 372 -15.94 23.05 8.21
C ASP A 372 -16.52 21.71 8.74
N LEU A 373 -15.73 20.64 8.75
CA LEU A 373 -16.17 19.36 9.34
C LEU A 373 -15.33 19.04 10.57
N LEU A 374 -15.75 19.54 11.73
CA LEU A 374 -15.86 18.81 13.02
C LEU A 374 -16.16 19.76 14.19
N VAL A 375 -17.44 20.04 14.43
CA VAL A 375 -17.94 20.29 15.79
C VAL A 375 -19.10 19.32 16.04
N PRO A 376 -18.98 18.36 16.98
CA PRO A 376 -20.13 17.58 17.39
C PRO A 376 -21.02 18.46 18.27
N GLU A 377 -22.19 18.85 17.76
CA GLU A 377 -23.25 19.45 18.57
C GLU A 377 -23.60 18.51 19.72
N THR A 378 -23.41 18.99 20.94
CA THR A 378 -23.91 18.37 22.15
C THR A 378 -25.44 18.41 22.14
N ARG A 379 -26.08 17.24 22.02
CA ARG A 379 -27.54 17.11 22.09
C ARG A 379 -28.07 17.52 23.47
N VAL A 380 -28.92 18.54 23.48
CA VAL A 380 -29.88 18.80 24.57
C VAL A 380 -31.07 17.83 24.44
N PRO A 381 -31.57 17.20 25.52
CA PRO A 381 -32.71 16.28 25.44
C PRO A 381 -34.03 17.07 25.40
N GLY A 382 -34.82 16.89 24.33
CA GLY A 382 -36.23 17.28 24.32
C GLY A 382 -36.70 18.05 23.08
N ALA A 383 -36.76 17.43 21.91
CA ALA A 383 -37.61 17.89 20.82
C ALA A 383 -37.98 16.74 19.88
N GLY A 384 -39.27 16.69 19.50
CA GLY A 384 -39.93 15.58 18.85
C GLY A 384 -39.43 15.21 17.45
N VAL A 385 -39.57 13.93 17.14
CA VAL A 385 -39.25 13.28 15.87
C VAL A 385 -40.26 13.70 14.79
N VAL A 386 -39.79 14.40 13.75
CA VAL A 386 -40.47 14.45 12.45
C VAL A 386 -39.56 13.80 11.41
N ARG A 387 -39.95 12.61 10.95
CA ARG A 387 -39.30 11.89 9.85
C ARG A 387 -39.46 12.65 8.53
N LYS A 388 -38.36 13.04 7.91
CA LYS A 388 -38.24 13.14 6.45
C LYS A 388 -36.79 12.89 6.03
N ILE A 389 -36.48 11.62 5.73
CA ILE A 389 -35.34 11.26 4.88
C ILE A 389 -35.94 10.65 3.62
N LYS A 390 -36.01 11.46 2.56
CA LYS A 390 -36.02 11.04 1.16
C LYS A 390 -34.89 11.83 0.51
N SER A 391 -33.72 11.23 0.39
CA SER A 391 -33.28 10.51 -0.83
C SER A 391 -32.55 11.43 -1.82
N TRP A 392 -31.33 11.80 -1.46
CA TRP A 392 -30.33 12.39 -2.36
C TRP A 392 -29.90 11.40 -3.47
N ALA A 393 -30.00 10.09 -3.20
CA ALA A 393 -29.69 9.01 -4.15
C ALA A 393 -30.70 8.86 -5.32
N GLN A 394 -31.92 9.40 -5.21
CA GLN A 394 -32.88 9.40 -6.32
C GLN A 394 -32.69 10.56 -7.29
N ALA A 395 -32.12 11.69 -6.84
CA ALA A 395 -31.81 12.83 -7.72
C ALA A 395 -30.72 12.47 -8.75
N ARG A 396 -29.65 11.78 -8.31
CA ARG A 396 -28.56 11.33 -9.20
C ARG A 396 -28.97 10.28 -10.25
N ARG A 397 -29.98 9.43 -9.95
CA ARG A 397 -30.51 8.46 -10.93
C ARG A 397 -31.39 9.10 -12.01
N ALA A 398 -31.94 10.29 -11.77
CA ALA A 398 -32.70 11.04 -12.76
C ALA A 398 -31.78 11.86 -13.69
N GLU A 399 -30.70 12.42 -13.15
CA GLU A 399 -29.72 13.20 -13.93
C GLU A 399 -28.86 12.34 -14.87
N GLY A 400 -28.56 11.10 -14.49
CA GLY A 400 -27.85 10.15 -15.36
C GLY A 400 -28.67 9.68 -16.58
N ARG A 401 -30.00 9.64 -16.47
CA ARG A 401 -30.89 9.22 -17.58
C ARG A 401 -31.15 10.32 -18.62
N ASN A 402 -31.06 11.59 -18.24
CA ASN A 402 -31.25 12.70 -19.19
C ASN A 402 -30.03 12.93 -20.10
N LYS A 403 -28.81 12.62 -19.64
CA LYS A 403 -27.60 12.78 -20.47
C LYS A 403 -27.47 11.70 -21.56
N GLN A 404 -28.08 10.53 -21.38
CA GLN A 404 -28.05 9.44 -22.37
C GLN A 404 -29.02 9.65 -23.55
N HIS A 405 -30.05 10.49 -23.38
CA HIS A 405 -30.98 10.83 -24.47
C HIS A 405 -30.50 11.96 -25.37
N ASP A 406 -29.55 12.80 -24.92
CA ASP A 406 -29.07 13.96 -25.69
C ASP A 406 -27.87 13.63 -26.61
N ILE A 407 -27.13 12.55 -26.31
CA ILE A 407 -26.04 12.07 -27.16
C ILE A 407 -26.58 11.32 -28.39
N GLY A 408 -27.74 10.65 -28.28
CA GLY A 408 -28.36 9.92 -29.39
C GLY A 408 -29.08 10.77 -30.44
N ARG A 409 -29.16 12.11 -30.26
CA ARG A 409 -29.93 13.00 -31.15
C ARG A 409 -29.08 13.90 -32.05
N ARG A 410 -27.76 13.96 -31.81
CA ARG A 410 -26.83 14.76 -32.65
C ARG A 410 -26.27 13.99 -33.85
N ASP A 411 -26.27 12.65 -33.81
CA ASP A 411 -25.72 11.84 -34.91
C ASP A 411 -26.73 11.50 -36.03
N SER A 412 -28.00 11.89 -35.87
CA SER A 412 -29.05 11.61 -36.88
C SER A 412 -29.25 12.73 -37.91
N ASN A 413 -28.61 13.89 -37.76
CA ASN A 413 -28.82 15.06 -38.64
C ASN A 413 -27.65 15.37 -39.58
N ALA A 414 -26.63 14.49 -39.67
CA ALA A 414 -25.47 14.70 -40.56
C ALA A 414 -25.50 13.85 -41.85
N ILE A 415 -26.57 13.08 -42.11
CA ILE A 415 -26.72 12.25 -43.31
C ILE A 415 -28.04 12.58 -44.01
N SER A 416 -28.20 13.81 -44.49
CA SER A 416 -29.29 14.19 -45.41
C SER A 416 -28.96 15.45 -46.24
N GLU A 417 -27.70 15.68 -46.59
CA GLU A 417 -27.31 16.66 -47.60
C GLU A 417 -26.15 16.13 -48.42
N LYS A 418 -26.46 15.15 -49.28
CA LYS A 418 -25.74 14.81 -50.52
C LYS A 418 -26.47 13.63 -51.18
N ASN A 419 -27.46 13.97 -51.98
CA ASN A 419 -27.84 13.29 -53.22
C ASN A 419 -28.80 14.19 -54.00
#